data_AF-A0AAV3RWE2-F1
#
_entry.id   AF-A0AAV3RWE2-F1
#
_cell.length_a   1.000
_cell.length_b   1.000
_cell.length_c   1.000
_cell.angle_alpha   90.00
_cell.angle_beta   90.00
_cell.angle_gamma   90.00
#
_symmetry.space_group_name_H-M   'P 1'
#
loop_
_entity.id
_entity.type
_entity.pdbx_description
1 polymer ?
#
loop_
_entity_poly.entity_id
_entity_poly.type
_entity_poly.pdbx_seq_one_letter_code
_entity_poly.pdbx_strand_id
1 'polypeptide(L)'
;MNNNDEIKQEPKPFKYQQFWSKHEAFGSIVRECWDRESAGDGMYVRECWDRESAGDGMYILHYILKEVKKKLVELNKSCFSNISSKVKEKQIELVDVNGQVYGGNLDPDILTKAANINDEYRKLCDAER
;
A
#
# COMPACT_ATOMS: atom_id res chain seq x y z
N MET A 1 22.49 36.73 -14.73
CA MET A 1 21.23 36.56 -13.97
C MET A 1 20.85 35.10 -14.11
N ASN A 2 21.15 34.27 -13.11
CA ASN A 2 20.78 32.85 -13.08
C ASN A 2 19.45 32.73 -12.34
N ASN A 3 18.38 32.46 -13.09
CA ASN A 3 17.08 32.11 -12.51
C ASN A 3 17.15 30.65 -12.03
N ASN A 4 17.65 30.45 -10.81
CA ASN A 4 17.38 29.24 -10.04
C ASN A 4 15.97 29.36 -9.46
N ASP A 5 14.96 29.28 -10.32
CA ASP A 5 13.61 28.97 -9.88
C ASP A 5 13.59 27.46 -9.64
N GLU A 6 14.04 27.04 -8.45
CA GLU A 6 13.65 25.76 -7.88
C GLU A 6 12.12 25.78 -7.79
N ILE A 7 11.48 25.21 -8.82
CA ILE A 7 10.05 24.91 -8.79
C ILE A 7 9.87 23.96 -7.60
N LYS A 8 9.48 24.50 -6.46
CA LYS A 8 8.96 23.74 -5.33
C LYS A 8 7.76 22.99 -5.87
N GLN A 9 7.96 21.75 -6.31
CA GLN A 9 6.87 20.86 -6.65
C GLN A 9 6.02 20.74 -5.40
N GLU A 10 4.83 21.32 -5.45
CA GLU A 10 3.83 21.10 -4.41
C GLU A 10 3.66 19.57 -4.26
N PRO A 11 3.59 19.06 -3.02
CA PRO A 11 3.44 17.63 -2.81
C PRO A 11 2.21 17.14 -3.55
N LYS A 12 2.43 16.33 -4.58
CA LYS A 12 1.34 15.77 -5.38
C LYS A 12 0.41 15.01 -4.42
N PRO A 13 -0.92 15.24 -4.45
CA PRO A 13 -1.84 14.52 -3.59
C PRO A 13 -1.63 13.02 -3.77
N PHE A 14 -1.21 12.37 -2.70
CA PHE A 14 -0.82 10.97 -2.71
C PHE A 14 -2.03 10.09 -3.08
N LYS A 15 -1.94 9.33 -4.18
CA LYS A 15 -3.06 8.53 -4.72
C LYS A 15 -3.19 7.17 -4.02
N TYR A 16 -3.48 7.17 -2.72
CA TYR A 16 -3.60 5.95 -1.91
C TYR A 16 -4.66 4.93 -2.39
N GLN A 17 -5.65 5.35 -3.20
CA GLN A 17 -6.80 4.51 -3.55
C GLN A 17 -6.48 3.32 -4.48
N GLN A 18 -5.61 3.49 -5.47
CA GLN A 18 -5.26 2.39 -6.39
C GLN A 18 -4.22 1.43 -5.79
N PHE A 19 -3.59 1.85 -4.69
CA PHE A 19 -2.55 1.08 -4.06
C PHE A 19 -3.11 -0.05 -3.19
N TRP A 20 -4.15 0.25 -2.40
CA TRP A 20 -4.73 -0.71 -1.47
C TRP A 20 -5.18 -1.99 -2.17
N SER A 21 -5.86 -1.91 -3.31
CA SER A 21 -6.35 -3.09 -4.04
C SER A 21 -5.25 -4.01 -4.57
N LYS A 22 -4.00 -3.52 -4.67
CA LYS A 22 -2.83 -4.33 -5.08
C LYS A 22 -2.10 -4.96 -3.91
N HIS A 23 -2.40 -4.56 -2.67
CA HIS A 23 -1.76 -5.11 -1.48
C HIS A 23 -2.33 -6.49 -1.16
N GLU A 24 -1.47 -7.48 -0.88
CA GLU A 24 -1.87 -8.85 -0.57
C GLU A 24 -2.89 -8.95 0.57
N ALA A 25 -2.71 -8.13 1.61
CA ALA A 25 -3.60 -8.07 2.76
C ALA A 25 -4.95 -7.38 2.50
N PHE A 26 -5.16 -6.75 1.34
CA PHE A 26 -6.41 -6.02 1.08
C PHE A 26 -7.62 -6.93 1.06
N GLY A 27 -7.52 -8.06 0.33
CA GLY A 27 -8.62 -9.02 0.24
C GLY A 27 -8.99 -9.62 1.61
N SER A 28 -7.99 -9.90 2.45
CA SER A 28 -8.23 -10.41 3.80
C SER A 28 -8.85 -9.36 4.72
N ILE A 29 -8.40 -8.10 4.65
CA ILE A 29 -8.98 -6.99 5.44
C ILE A 29 -10.45 -6.78 5.09
N VAL A 30 -10.78 -6.76 3.79
CA VAL A 30 -12.17 -6.61 3.35
C VAL A 30 -13.03 -7.77 3.83
N ARG A 31 -12.53 -9.01 3.68
CA ARG A 31 -13.24 -10.21 4.14
C ARG A 31 -13.48 -10.21 5.64
N GLU A 32 -12.46 -9.88 6.43
CA GLU A 32 -12.58 -9.81 7.89
C GLU A 32 -13.61 -8.75 8.33
N CYS A 33 -13.65 -7.60 7.66
CA CYS A 33 -14.68 -6.59 7.91
C CYS A 33 -16.08 -7.04 7.49
N TRP A 34 -16.19 -7.87 6.45
CA TRP A 34 -17.46 -8.38 5.93
C TRP A 34 -18.01 -9.56 6.75
N ASP A 35 -17.14 -10.37 7.31
CA ASP A 35 -17.48 -11.54 8.11
C ASP A 35 -17.51 -11.22 9.62
N ARG A 36 -17.45 -9.93 10.00
CA ARG A 36 -17.57 -9.50 11.41
C ARG A 36 -19.03 -9.48 11.85
N GLU A 37 -19.27 -9.79 13.13
CA GLU A 37 -20.55 -9.49 13.77
C GLU A 37 -20.82 -7.98 13.70
N SER A 38 -22.01 -7.61 13.26
CA SER A 38 -22.49 -6.24 13.36
C SER A 38 -22.65 -5.88 14.84
N ALA A 39 -22.07 -4.75 15.25
CA ALA A 39 -22.06 -4.33 16.64
C ALA A 39 -23.51 -4.04 17.12
N GLY A 40 -24.10 -5.00 17.85
CA GLY A 40 -25.38 -4.80 18.51
C GLY A 40 -26.18 -6.07 18.81
N ASP A 41 -26.12 -7.09 17.95
CA ASP A 41 -27.10 -8.20 18.00
C ASP A 41 -26.50 -9.60 17.84
N GLY A 42 -25.17 -9.73 17.80
CA GLY A 42 -24.50 -11.02 17.60
C GLY A 42 -24.77 -11.64 16.21
N MET A 43 -25.17 -10.81 15.24
CA MET A 43 -25.54 -11.26 13.90
C MET A 43 -24.45 -10.86 12.91
N TYR A 44 -24.00 -11.82 12.10
CA TYR A 44 -22.98 -11.58 11.09
C TYR A 44 -23.52 -10.61 10.02
N VAL A 45 -22.70 -9.65 9.60
CA VAL A 45 -23.04 -8.69 8.55
C VAL A 45 -23.60 -9.37 7.28
N ARG A 46 -23.06 -10.55 6.94
CA ARG A 46 -23.55 -11.37 5.82
C ARG A 46 -25.02 -11.82 6.01
N GLU A 47 -25.38 -12.22 7.23
CA GLU A 47 -26.74 -12.68 7.55
C GLU A 47 -27.75 -11.52 7.53
N CYS A 48 -27.31 -10.30 7.86
CA CYS A 48 -28.13 -9.10 7.75
C CYS A 48 -28.46 -8.73 6.29
N TRP A 49 -27.56 -9.03 5.36
CA TRP A 49 -27.69 -8.70 3.94
C TRP A 49 -28.69 -9.60 3.22
N ASP A 50 -28.81 -10.86 3.66
CA ASP A 50 -29.66 -11.88 3.02
C ASP A 50 -31.13 -11.84 3.50
N ARG A 51 -31.46 -10.96 4.46
CA ARG A 51 -32.85 -10.79 4.92
C ARG A 51 -33.63 -9.82 4.04
N GLU A 52 -34.76 -10.30 3.54
CA GLU A 52 -35.73 -9.60 2.68
C GLU A 52 -36.33 -8.32 3.31
N SER A 53 -36.12 -8.08 4.62
CA SER A 53 -36.76 -7.00 5.40
C SER A 53 -35.83 -5.86 5.83
N ALA A 54 -34.56 -5.85 5.45
CA ALA A 54 -33.61 -4.88 5.99
C ALA A 54 -33.59 -3.57 5.18
N GLY A 55 -34.36 -2.56 5.62
CA GLY A 55 -34.13 -1.15 5.29
C GLY A 55 -32.76 -0.62 5.75
N ASP A 56 -31.94 -1.47 6.34
CA ASP A 56 -30.67 -1.21 7.02
C ASP A 56 -29.43 -1.60 6.18
N GLY A 57 -29.60 -2.16 4.97
CA GLY A 57 -28.47 -2.63 4.15
C GLY A 57 -27.48 -1.52 3.79
N MET A 58 -27.96 -0.31 3.52
CA MET A 58 -27.12 0.88 3.29
C MET A 58 -26.34 1.30 4.56
N TYR A 59 -26.97 1.19 5.73
CA TYR A 59 -26.33 1.48 7.02
C TYR A 59 -25.23 0.46 7.32
N ILE A 60 -25.51 -0.83 7.12
CA ILE A 60 -24.55 -1.92 7.25
C ILE A 60 -23.38 -1.73 6.30
N LEU A 61 -23.65 -1.45 5.02
CA LEU A 61 -22.60 -1.15 4.03
C LEU A 61 -21.74 0.04 4.47
N HIS A 62 -22.38 1.12 4.93
CA HIS A 62 -21.66 2.30 5.43
C HIS A 62 -20.77 1.98 6.63
N TYR A 63 -21.24 1.15 7.57
CA TYR A 63 -20.46 0.70 8.72
C TYR A 63 -19.25 -0.13 8.29
N ILE A 64 -19.43 -1.12 7.40
CA ILE A 64 -18.34 -1.94 6.85
C ILE A 64 -17.30 -1.04 6.18
N LEU A 65 -17.74 -0.11 5.31
CA LEU A 65 -16.83 0.79 4.60
C LEU A 65 -16.04 1.68 5.56
N LYS A 66 -16.63 2.10 6.69
CA LYS A 66 -15.93 2.83 7.75
C LYS A 66 -14.84 1.97 8.41
N GLU A 67 -15.13 0.72 8.72
CA GLU A 67 -14.15 -0.19 9.34
C GLU A 67 -13.03 -0.56 8.38
N VAL A 68 -13.37 -0.89 7.12
CA VAL A 68 -12.38 -1.10 6.05
C VAL A 68 -11.49 0.12 5.91
N LYS A 69 -12.06 1.32 5.85
CA LYS A 69 -11.28 2.56 5.76
C LYS A 69 -10.29 2.71 6.93
N LYS A 70 -10.70 2.43 8.17
CA LYS A 70 -9.80 2.50 9.34
C LYS A 70 -8.63 1.53 9.20
N LYS A 71 -8.90 0.25 8.91
CA LYS A 71 -7.86 -0.77 8.73
C LYS A 71 -6.93 -0.45 7.56
N LEU A 72 -7.45 0.09 6.46
CA LEU A 72 -6.64 0.50 5.32
C LEU A 72 -5.77 1.72 5.64
N VAL A 73 -6.23 2.65 6.48
CA VAL A 73 -5.41 3.75 7.00
C VAL A 73 -4.28 3.23 7.90
N GLU A 74 -4.53 2.21 8.72
CA GLU A 74 -3.49 1.58 9.54
C GLU A 74 -2.46 0.83 8.70
N LEU A 75 -2.91 0.01 7.75
CA LEU A 75 -2.05 -0.66 6.78
C LEU A 75 -1.20 0.37 6.00
N ASN A 76 -1.80 1.50 5.66
CA ASN A 76 -1.08 2.58 5.01
C ASN A 76 0.03 3.16 5.89
N LYS A 77 -0.23 3.34 7.19
CA LYS A 77 0.77 3.83 8.14
C LYS A 77 1.95 2.87 8.27
N SER A 78 1.72 1.56 8.34
CA SER A 78 2.78 0.57 8.49
C SER A 78 3.61 0.40 7.21
N CYS A 79 2.98 0.44 6.05
CA CYS A 79 3.63 0.04 4.80
C CYS A 79 4.05 1.23 3.92
N PHE A 80 3.26 2.32 3.87
CA PHE A 80 3.41 3.36 2.83
C PHE A 80 3.54 4.80 3.35
N SER A 81 3.46 5.03 4.67
CA SER A 81 3.57 6.37 5.27
C SER A 81 4.80 7.17 4.81
N ASN A 82 5.91 6.48 4.56
CA ASN A 82 7.18 7.05 4.11
C ASN A 82 7.62 6.46 2.76
N ILE A 83 6.68 6.09 1.88
CA ILE A 83 7.02 5.38 0.63
C ILE A 83 8.07 6.13 -0.22
N SER A 84 8.03 7.47 -0.29
CA SER A 84 9.06 8.25 -1.00
C SER A 84 10.45 8.14 -0.35
N SER A 85 10.53 8.13 0.97
CA SER A 85 11.80 7.89 1.68
C SER A 85 12.29 6.47 1.41
N LYS A 86 11.39 5.47 1.45
CA LYS A 86 11.72 4.07 1.15
C LYS A 86 12.20 3.89 -0.29
N VAL A 87 11.56 4.53 -1.27
CA VAL A 87 12.00 4.53 -2.67
C VAL A 87 13.40 5.12 -2.78
N LYS A 88 13.66 6.26 -2.11
CA LYS A 88 14.97 6.90 -2.13
C LYS A 88 16.06 6.05 -1.46
N GLU A 89 15.78 5.45 -0.30
CA GLU A 89 16.69 4.52 0.38
C GLU A 89 17.02 3.32 -0.51
N LYS A 90 16.01 2.73 -1.14
CA LYS A 90 16.20 1.59 -2.03
C LYS A 90 16.90 1.94 -3.33
N GLN A 91 16.71 3.16 -3.84
CA GLN A 91 17.47 3.70 -4.96
C GLN A 91 18.96 3.80 -4.62
N ILE A 92 19.30 4.32 -3.43
CA ILE A 92 20.70 4.42 -2.98
C ILE A 92 21.31 3.02 -2.87
N GLU A 93 20.60 2.07 -2.27
CA GLU A 93 21.07 0.68 -2.15
C GLU A 93 21.28 0.02 -3.52
N LEU A 94 20.37 0.25 -4.47
CA LEU A 94 20.48 -0.27 -5.84
C LEU A 94 21.68 0.34 -6.57
N VAL A 95 21.95 1.63 -6.40
CA VAL A 95 23.12 2.31 -6.98
C VAL A 95 24.41 1.73 -6.40
N ASP A 96 24.48 1.48 -5.09
CA ASP A 96 25.65 0.89 -4.44
C ASP A 96 25.94 -0.53 -4.97
N VAL A 97 24.93 -1.40 -4.96
CA VAL A 97 25.08 -2.78 -5.42
C VAL A 97 25.40 -2.84 -6.91
N ASN A 98 24.77 -2.01 -7.73
CA ASN A 98 25.12 -1.91 -9.14
C ASN A 98 26.53 -1.36 -9.36
N GLY A 99 27.00 -0.45 -8.51
CA GLY A 99 28.39 0.02 -8.51
C GLY A 99 29.39 -1.13 -8.31
N GLN A 100 29.08 -2.08 -7.43
CA GLN A 100 29.89 -3.28 -7.21
C GLN A 100 29.89 -4.19 -8.45
N VAL A 101 28.72 -4.45 -9.04
CA VAL A 101 28.57 -5.29 -10.24
C VAL A 101 29.30 -4.68 -11.44
N TYR A 102 29.09 -3.39 -11.73
CA TYR A 102 29.76 -2.69 -12.82
C TYR A 102 31.26 -2.47 -12.56
N GLY A 103 31.67 -2.47 -11.29
CA GLY A 103 33.07 -2.51 -10.87
C GLY A 103 33.75 -3.87 -11.08
N GLY A 104 33.03 -4.87 -11.61
CA GLY A 104 33.55 -6.19 -11.94
C GLY A 104 33.34 -7.26 -10.88
N ASN A 105 32.62 -6.95 -9.79
CA ASN A 105 32.28 -7.95 -8.79
C ASN A 105 31.08 -8.79 -9.26
N LEU A 106 31.37 -9.94 -9.84
CA LEU A 106 30.40 -10.88 -10.40
C LEU A 106 30.08 -12.04 -9.46
N ASP A 107 30.25 -11.85 -8.15
CA ASP A 107 29.84 -12.84 -7.17
C ASP A 107 28.33 -13.16 -7.34
N PRO A 108 27.95 -14.44 -7.49
CA PRO A 108 26.55 -14.86 -7.60
C PRO A 108 25.64 -14.30 -6.49
N ASP A 109 26.16 -14.12 -5.28
CA ASP A 109 25.40 -13.58 -4.16
C ASP A 109 25.08 -12.10 -4.36
N ILE A 110 26.03 -11.34 -4.93
CA ILE A 110 25.86 -9.91 -5.24
C ILE A 110 24.89 -9.74 -6.42
N LEU A 111 24.99 -10.60 -7.44
CA LEU A 111 24.05 -10.59 -8.56
C LEU A 111 22.62 -10.91 -8.12
N THR A 112 22.47 -11.89 -7.22
CA THR A 112 21.17 -12.24 -6.63
C THR A 112 20.62 -11.09 -5.79
N LYS A 113 21.48 -10.46 -4.96
CA LYS A 113 21.13 -9.28 -4.18
C LYS A 113 20.68 -8.12 -5.08
N ALA A 114 21.40 -7.86 -6.18
CA ALA A 114 21.05 -6.82 -7.15
C ALA A 114 19.66 -7.05 -7.76
N ALA A 115 19.37 -8.30 -8.17
CA ALA A 115 18.08 -8.68 -8.71
C ALA A 115 16.94 -8.46 -7.71
N ASN A 116 17.12 -8.88 -6.45
CA ASN A 116 16.13 -8.73 -5.39
C ASN A 116 15.87 -7.25 -5.07
N ILE A 117 16.92 -6.45 -4.90
CA ILE A 117 16.79 -5.01 -4.62
C ILE A 117 16.10 -4.30 -5.79
N ASN A 118 16.40 -4.68 -7.03
CA ASN A 118 15.77 -4.08 -8.20
C ASN A 118 14.27 -4.41 -8.27
N ASP A 119 13.88 -5.65 -7.96
CA ASP A 119 12.45 -6.03 -7.89
C ASP A 119 11.71 -5.28 -6.77
N GLU A 120 12.32 -5.18 -5.58
CA GLU A 120 11.79 -4.39 -4.46
C GLU A 120 11.66 -2.90 -4.82
N TYR A 121 12.70 -2.30 -5.43
CA TYR A 121 12.68 -0.92 -5.89
C TYR A 121 11.56 -0.69 -6.90
N ARG A 122 11.38 -1.58 -7.88
CA ARG A 122 10.31 -1.47 -8.87
C ARG A 122 8.93 -1.50 -8.22
N LYS A 123 8.70 -2.42 -7.28
CA LYS A 123 7.45 -2.50 -6.51
C LYS A 123 7.18 -1.22 -5.73
N LEU A 124 8.20 -0.62 -5.11
CA LEU A 124 8.06 0.64 -4.38
C LEU A 124 7.78 1.83 -5.33
N CYS A 125 8.41 1.88 -6.50
CA CYS A 125 8.12 2.90 -7.52
C CYS A 125 6.69 2.76 -8.09
N ASP A 126 6.24 1.54 -8.34
CA ASP A 126 4.86 1.27 -8.76
C ASP A 126 3.85 1.62 -7.65
N ALA A 127 4.28 1.58 -6.38
CA ALA A 127 3.48 2.00 -5.23
C ALA A 127 3.37 3.53 -5.08
N GLU A 128 4.40 4.25 -5.52
CA GLU A 128 4.50 5.71 -5.41
C GLU A 128 3.77 6.47 -6.54
N ARG A 129 3.59 5.85 -7.71
CA ARG A 129 2.94 6.45 -8.91
C ARG A 129 1.43 6.60 -8.81
#